data_AF-A0A535HFP3-F1
#
_entry.id   AF-A0A535HFP3-F1
#
_cell.length_a   1.000
_cell.length_b   1.000
_cell.length_c   1.000
_cell.angle_alpha   90.00
_cell.angle_beta   90.00
_cell.angle_gamma   90.00
#
_symmetry.space_group_name_H-M   'P 1'
#
loop_
_entity.id
_entity.type
_entity.pdbx_description
1 polymer ?
#
loop_
_entity_poly.entity_id
_entity_poly.type
_entity_poly.pdbx_seq_one_letter_code
_entity_poly.pdbx_strand_id
1 'polypeptide(L)'
;MSDELVLWHDFNVALVTAAAGLLGIFLGYVVALAFGFLALLPQTLWWFGVELFLLNLGAVVPFGAAARSGLRASGVGYSRNVTIVQFLAGFGLFAAALVGAIGVAVGETWALYLSASLAVIALLWGVFNTWELIFRIQGVGRAAD
;
A
#
# COMPACT_ATOMS: atom_id res chain seq x y z
N MET A 1 -24.99 23.20 -8.06
CA MET A 1 -24.09 22.19 -8.66
C MET A 1 -24.98 21.24 -9.41
N SER A 2 -24.77 21.00 -10.70
CA SER A 2 -25.62 20.09 -11.48
C SER A 2 -25.37 18.64 -11.05
N ASP A 3 -26.40 17.78 -11.10
CA ASP A 3 -26.33 16.37 -10.67
C ASP A 3 -25.22 15.58 -11.39
N GLU A 4 -24.95 15.94 -12.64
CA GLU A 4 -23.87 15.40 -13.46
C GLU A 4 -22.49 15.71 -12.88
N LEU A 5 -22.30 16.88 -12.27
CA LEU A 5 -21.07 17.29 -11.59
C LEU A 5 -20.87 16.54 -10.27
N VAL A 6 -21.96 16.17 -9.59
CA VAL A 6 -21.93 15.35 -8.36
C VAL A 6 -21.49 13.93 -8.70
N LEU A 7 -22.07 13.34 -9.76
CA LEU A 7 -21.65 12.03 -10.27
C LEU A 7 -20.19 12.03 -10.74
N TRP A 8 -19.73 13.08 -11.41
CA TRP A 8 -18.34 13.22 -11.82
C TRP A 8 -17.39 13.35 -10.63
N HIS A 9 -17.80 14.12 -9.61
CA HIS A 9 -17.07 14.24 -8.35
C HIS A 9 -16.97 12.88 -7.64
N ASP A 10 -18.08 12.15 -7.52
CA ASP A 10 -18.12 10.85 -6.84
C ASP A 10 -17.35 9.77 -7.61
N PHE A 11 -17.36 9.81 -8.95
CA PHE A 11 -16.49 8.99 -9.79
C PHE A 11 -15.01 9.32 -9.58
N ASN A 12 -14.64 10.60 -9.51
CA ASN A 12 -13.26 11.01 -9.20
C ASN A 12 -12.84 10.60 -7.79
N VAL A 13 -13.74 10.68 -6.82
CA VAL A 13 -13.50 10.21 -5.45
C VAL A 13 -13.33 8.69 -5.43
N ALA A 14 -14.17 7.95 -6.13
CA ALA A 14 -14.04 6.50 -6.28
C ALA A 14 -12.73 6.13 -7.00
N LEU A 15 -12.32 6.88 -8.02
CA LEU A 15 -11.06 6.70 -8.76
C LEU A 15 -9.84 7.00 -7.88
N VAL A 16 -9.86 8.09 -7.11
CA VAL A 16 -8.76 8.45 -6.18
C VAL A 16 -8.67 7.45 -5.03
N THR A 17 -9.80 6.97 -4.54
CA THR A 17 -9.86 5.91 -3.52
C THR A 17 -9.38 4.59 -4.13
N ALA A 18 -9.80 4.24 -5.35
CA ALA A 18 -9.28 3.09 -6.11
C ALA A 18 -7.79 3.21 -6.43
N ALA A 19 -7.25 4.42 -6.65
CA ALA A 19 -5.83 4.68 -6.77
C ALA A 19 -5.08 4.46 -5.44
N ALA A 20 -5.72 4.76 -4.30
CA ALA A 20 -5.26 4.35 -2.97
C ALA A 20 -5.42 2.83 -2.72
N GLY A 21 -6.33 2.14 -3.42
CA GLY A 21 -6.41 0.67 -3.47
C GLY A 21 -5.32 0.04 -4.34
N LEU A 22 -4.96 0.70 -5.45
CA LEU A 22 -3.78 0.39 -6.29
C LEU A 22 -2.48 0.45 -5.49
N LEU A 23 -2.45 1.23 -4.40
CA LEU A 23 -1.36 1.25 -3.43
C LEU A 23 -1.25 -0.06 -2.62
N GLY A 24 -2.40 -0.66 -2.27
CA GLY A 24 -2.46 -2.00 -1.69
C GLY A 24 -1.99 -3.07 -2.67
N ILE A 25 -2.30 -2.92 -3.95
CA ILE A 25 -1.79 -3.81 -5.01
C ILE A 25 -0.28 -3.59 -5.22
N PHE A 26 0.23 -2.37 -5.17
CA PHE A 26 1.66 -2.11 -5.36
C PHE A 26 2.52 -2.59 -4.18
N LEU A 27 2.14 -2.27 -2.93
CA LEU A 27 2.84 -2.81 -1.74
C LEU A 27 2.60 -4.31 -1.58
N GLY A 28 1.37 -4.74 -1.76
CA GLY A 28 0.95 -6.08 -1.38
C GLY A 28 1.24 -7.13 -2.45
N TYR A 29 1.15 -6.79 -3.73
CA TYR A 29 1.48 -7.71 -4.80
C TYR A 29 2.86 -7.42 -5.38
N VAL A 30 3.12 -6.21 -5.87
CA VAL A 30 4.33 -5.94 -6.67
C VAL A 30 5.59 -6.02 -5.81
N VAL A 31 5.61 -5.37 -4.64
CA VAL A 31 6.77 -5.42 -3.73
C VAL A 31 6.94 -6.83 -3.15
N ALA A 32 5.87 -7.50 -2.72
CA ALA A 32 5.95 -8.87 -2.19
C ALA A 32 6.41 -9.89 -3.26
N LEU A 33 5.94 -9.77 -4.50
CA LEU A 33 6.40 -10.60 -5.61
C LEU A 33 7.86 -10.31 -5.96
N ALA A 34 8.26 -9.04 -5.99
CA ALA A 34 9.65 -8.66 -6.22
C ALA A 34 10.57 -9.24 -5.14
N PHE A 35 10.17 -9.20 -3.86
CA PHE A 35 10.89 -9.88 -2.78
C PHE A 35 11.06 -11.37 -3.07
N GLY A 36 9.99 -12.06 -3.49
CA GLY A 36 10.04 -13.49 -3.83
C GLY A 36 10.99 -13.78 -5.00
N PHE A 37 10.96 -12.96 -6.06
CA PHE A 37 11.85 -13.13 -7.22
C PHE A 37 13.32 -12.84 -6.89
N LEU A 38 13.59 -11.74 -6.17
CA LEU A 38 14.95 -11.37 -5.77
C LEU A 38 15.57 -12.45 -4.87
N ALA A 39 14.78 -13.03 -3.97
CA ALA A 39 15.24 -14.12 -3.11
C ALA A 39 15.60 -15.41 -3.87
N LEU A 40 15.09 -15.61 -5.10
CA LEU A 40 15.42 -16.78 -5.93
C LEU A 40 16.72 -16.60 -6.72
N LEU A 41 17.25 -15.38 -6.81
CA LEU A 41 18.52 -15.14 -7.49
C LEU A 41 19.69 -15.65 -6.64
N PRO A 42 20.72 -16.29 -7.23
CA PRO A 42 21.95 -16.61 -6.51
C PRO A 42 22.69 -15.33 -6.15
N GLN A 43 22.61 -14.90 -4.89
CA GLN A 43 23.24 -13.67 -4.43
C GLN A 43 23.63 -13.72 -2.95
N THR A 44 24.45 -12.76 -2.51
CA THR A 44 24.82 -12.60 -1.10
C THR A 44 23.75 -11.83 -0.34
N LEU A 45 23.71 -12.01 0.98
CA LEU A 45 22.78 -11.28 1.86
C LEU A 45 22.95 -9.76 1.76
N TRP A 46 24.20 -9.29 1.61
CA TRP A 46 24.48 -7.87 1.39
C TRP A 46 23.73 -7.32 0.16
N TRP A 47 23.90 -7.97 -0.99
CA TRP A 47 23.27 -7.52 -2.23
C TRP A 47 21.75 -7.59 -2.15
N PHE A 48 21.23 -8.71 -1.63
CA PHE A 48 19.80 -8.86 -1.45
C PHE A 48 19.24 -7.75 -0.54
N GLY A 49 19.88 -7.47 0.60
CA GLY A 49 19.45 -6.40 1.51
C GLY A 49 19.49 -5.00 0.88
N VAL A 50 20.49 -4.71 0.04
CA VAL A 50 20.55 -3.46 -0.74
C VAL A 50 19.39 -3.37 -1.73
N GLU A 51 19.09 -4.45 -2.46
CA GLU A 51 17.95 -4.48 -3.38
C GLU A 51 16.63 -4.26 -2.63
N LEU A 52 16.43 -4.95 -1.49
CA LEU A 52 15.26 -4.75 -0.64
C LEU A 52 15.16 -3.29 -0.16
N PHE A 53 16.28 -2.67 0.21
CA PHE A 53 16.32 -1.30 0.67
C PHE A 53 15.92 -0.32 -0.44
N LEU A 54 16.50 -0.47 -1.63
CA LEU A 54 16.21 0.38 -2.79
C LEU A 54 14.77 0.21 -3.26
N LEU A 55 14.26 -1.03 -3.28
CA LEU A 55 12.87 -1.33 -3.63
C LEU A 55 11.89 -0.65 -2.66
N ASN A 56 12.13 -0.78 -1.34
CA ASN A 56 11.30 -0.12 -0.34
C ASN A 56 11.38 1.40 -0.46
N LEU A 57 12.58 1.97 -0.63
CA LEU A 57 12.78 3.40 -0.79
C LEU A 57 12.04 3.94 -2.04
N GLY A 58 12.14 3.23 -3.17
CA GLY A 58 11.43 3.56 -4.39
C GLY A 58 9.90 3.50 -4.21
N ALA A 59 9.40 2.54 -3.45
CA ALA A 59 7.98 2.39 -3.17
C ALA A 59 7.41 3.44 -2.18
N VAL A 60 8.25 4.08 -1.36
CA VAL A 60 7.81 5.19 -0.48
C VAL A 60 7.31 6.39 -1.30
N VAL A 61 7.89 6.66 -2.47
CA VAL A 61 7.51 7.80 -3.32
C VAL A 61 6.05 7.75 -3.79
N PRO A 62 5.59 6.69 -4.51
CA PRO A 62 4.20 6.58 -4.89
C PRO A 62 3.27 6.46 -3.67
N PHE A 63 3.72 5.86 -2.57
CA PHE A 63 2.96 5.82 -1.32
C PHE A 63 2.73 7.19 -0.71
N GLY A 64 3.76 8.03 -0.63
CA GLY A 64 3.65 9.40 -0.15
C GLY A 64 2.77 10.27 -1.04
N ALA A 65 2.85 10.09 -2.36
CA ALA A 65 1.97 10.77 -3.32
C ALA A 65 0.51 10.36 -3.12
N ALA A 66 0.24 9.06 -2.94
CA ALA A 66 -1.09 8.55 -2.64
C ALA A 66 -1.61 9.05 -1.28
N ALA A 67 -0.76 9.08 -0.24
CA ALA A 67 -1.10 9.63 1.07
C ALA A 67 -1.52 11.10 0.98
N ARG A 68 -0.76 11.92 0.25
CA ARG A 68 -1.09 13.33 0.01
C ARG A 68 -2.42 13.50 -0.72
N SER A 69 -2.69 12.67 -1.72
CA SER A 69 -3.95 12.69 -2.47
C SER A 69 -5.13 12.25 -1.60
N GLY A 70 -4.99 11.12 -0.91
CA GLY A 70 -6.02 10.54 -0.05
C GLY A 70 -6.44 11.47 1.08
N LEU A 71 -5.51 12.18 1.73
CA LEU A 71 -5.84 13.15 2.79
C LEU A 71 -6.66 14.35 2.29
N ARG A 72 -6.58 14.66 0.99
CA ARG A 72 -7.35 15.74 0.34
C ARG A 72 -8.69 15.27 -0.21
N ALA A 73 -8.94 13.97 -0.25
CA ALA A 73 -10.21 13.42 -0.69
C ALA A 73 -11.35 13.77 0.28
N SER A 74 -12.56 13.91 -0.27
CA SER A 74 -13.81 14.16 0.45
C SER A 74 -14.96 13.51 -0.32
N GLY A 75 -15.97 12.98 0.37
CA GLY A 75 -17.14 12.35 -0.27
C GLY A 75 -17.96 11.49 0.69
N VAL A 76 -19.07 10.94 0.20
CA VAL A 76 -19.95 10.07 0.98
C VAL A 76 -19.23 8.77 1.33
N GLY A 77 -19.23 8.38 2.61
CA GLY A 77 -18.54 7.17 3.10
C GLY A 77 -17.02 7.31 3.33
N TYR A 78 -16.45 8.49 3.09
CA TYR A 78 -15.05 8.80 3.41
C TYR A 78 -14.91 9.23 4.87
N SER A 79 -14.00 8.59 5.61
CA SER A 79 -13.62 8.99 6.97
C SER A 79 -12.14 9.35 6.99
N ARG A 80 -11.86 10.64 7.12
CA ARG A 80 -10.49 11.17 7.19
C ARG A 80 -9.68 10.51 8.32
N ASN A 81 -10.30 10.19 9.45
CA ASN A 81 -9.60 9.56 10.58
C ASN A 81 -9.12 8.15 10.23
N VAL A 82 -9.96 7.35 9.57
CA VAL A 82 -9.59 5.99 9.13
C VAL A 82 -8.47 6.06 8.10
N THR A 83 -8.57 6.98 7.14
CA THR A 83 -7.54 7.21 6.12
C THR A 83 -6.20 7.64 6.72
N ILE A 84 -6.20 8.54 7.72
CA ILE A 84 -4.99 8.92 8.45
C ILE A 84 -4.36 7.69 9.12
N VAL A 85 -5.14 6.89 9.83
CA VAL A 85 -4.65 5.68 10.52
C VAL A 85 -4.06 4.68 9.52
N GLN A 86 -4.71 4.46 8.38
CA GLN A 86 -4.20 3.58 7.33
C GLN A 86 -2.86 4.07 6.77
N PHE A 87 -2.70 5.37 6.51
CA PHE A 87 -1.43 5.90 6.04
C PHE A 87 -0.33 5.85 7.10
N LEU A 88 -0.64 6.18 8.36
CA LEU A 88 0.31 6.04 9.47
C LEU A 88 0.80 4.60 9.63
N ALA A 89 -0.12 3.64 9.57
CA ALA A 89 0.23 2.23 9.63
C ALA A 89 1.08 1.78 8.43
N GLY A 90 0.76 2.25 7.21
CA GLY A 90 1.57 1.97 6.03
C GLY A 90 2.97 2.58 6.08
N PHE A 91 3.12 3.82 6.58
CA PHE A 91 4.45 4.40 6.85
C PHE A 91 5.22 3.62 7.92
N GLY A 92 4.53 3.14 8.96
CA GLY A 92 5.12 2.24 9.95
C GLY A 92 5.61 0.92 9.34
N LEU A 93 4.84 0.34 8.42
CA LEU A 93 5.22 -0.87 7.69
C LEU A 93 6.47 -0.63 6.82
N PHE A 94 6.57 0.53 6.16
CA PHE A 94 7.79 0.94 5.43
C PHE A 94 9.00 1.08 6.33
N ALA A 95 8.85 1.73 7.49
CA ALA A 95 9.94 1.86 8.44
C ALA A 95 10.45 0.48 8.90
N ALA A 96 9.54 -0.44 9.22
CA ALA A 96 9.88 -1.81 9.59
C ALA A 96 10.55 -2.57 8.42
N ALA A 97 10.07 -2.39 7.19
CA ALA A 97 10.63 -3.02 6.00
C ALA A 97 12.05 -2.50 5.68
N LEU A 98 12.31 -1.21 5.87
CA LEU A 98 13.64 -0.62 5.75
C LEU A 98 14.59 -1.16 6.82
N VAL A 99 14.13 -1.32 8.06
CA VAL A 99 14.91 -1.96 9.13
C VAL A 99 15.23 -3.42 8.77
N GLY A 100 14.24 -4.17 8.26
CA GLY A 100 14.45 -5.53 7.77
C GLY A 100 15.48 -5.59 6.65
N ALA A 101 15.38 -4.70 5.66
CA ALA A 101 16.31 -4.62 4.54
C ALA A 101 17.75 -4.27 4.99
N ILE A 102 17.90 -3.32 5.92
CA ILE A 102 19.22 -2.99 6.51
C ILE A 102 19.77 -4.21 7.26
N GLY A 103 18.95 -4.88 8.08
CA GLY A 103 19.32 -6.10 8.79
C GLY A 103 19.83 -7.19 7.84
N VAL A 104 19.12 -7.43 6.74
CA VAL A 104 19.55 -8.37 5.70
C VAL A 104 20.88 -7.92 5.10
N ALA A 105 21.04 -6.62 4.80
CA ALA A 105 22.27 -6.10 4.21
C ALA A 105 23.48 -6.32 5.14
N VAL A 106 23.34 -6.10 6.45
CA VAL A 106 24.42 -6.35 7.42
C VAL A 106 24.66 -7.84 7.72
N GLY A 107 23.91 -8.74 7.08
CA GLY A 107 24.11 -10.19 7.19
C GLY A 107 23.33 -10.87 8.32
N GLU A 108 22.37 -10.17 8.93
CA GLU A 108 21.54 -10.72 10.01
C GLU A 108 20.49 -11.68 9.44
N THR A 109 20.61 -12.96 9.76
CA THR A 109 19.69 -14.00 9.24
C THR A 109 18.28 -13.86 9.78
N TRP A 110 18.09 -13.35 11.00
CA TRP A 110 16.75 -13.12 11.55
C TRP A 110 15.96 -12.07 10.73
N ALA A 111 16.66 -11.13 10.09
CA ALA A 111 16.06 -10.06 9.31
C ALA A 111 15.42 -10.57 8.00
N LEU A 112 15.80 -11.76 7.52
CA LEU A 112 15.14 -12.44 6.41
C LEU A 112 13.70 -12.83 6.79
N TYR A 113 13.51 -13.39 7.98
CA TYR A 113 12.19 -13.78 8.47
C TYR A 113 11.31 -12.55 8.73
N LEU A 114 11.89 -11.47 9.27
CA LEU A 114 11.20 -10.19 9.40
C LEU A 114 10.74 -9.67 8.02
N SER A 115 11.66 -9.61 7.06
CA SER A 115 11.42 -9.14 5.69
C SER A 115 10.32 -9.95 4.98
N ALA A 116 10.38 -11.28 5.07
CA ALA A 116 9.37 -12.17 4.52
C ALA A 116 8.00 -12.00 5.21
N SER A 117 7.97 -11.89 6.54
CA SER A 117 6.74 -11.69 7.30
C SER A 117 6.08 -10.36 6.94
N LEU A 118 6.86 -9.29 6.82
CA LEU A 118 6.37 -7.98 6.43
C LEU A 118 5.84 -7.97 4.99
N ALA A 119 6.47 -8.71 4.06
CA ALA A 119 5.95 -8.88 2.71
C ALA A 119 4.58 -9.58 2.70
N VAL A 120 4.39 -10.62 3.51
CA VAL A 120 3.08 -11.29 3.66
C VAL A 120 2.05 -10.36 4.29
N ILE A 121 2.41 -9.62 5.35
CA ILE A 121 1.51 -8.66 5.99
C ILE A 121 1.12 -7.56 5.00
N ALA A 122 2.07 -7.04 4.21
CA ALA A 122 1.81 -6.06 3.17
C ALA A 122 0.85 -6.60 2.10
N LEU A 123 1.03 -7.88 1.72
CA LEU A 123 0.14 -8.57 0.78
C LEU A 123 -1.28 -8.66 1.30
N LEU A 124 -1.45 -9.15 2.52
CA LEU A 124 -2.77 -9.26 3.15
C LEU A 124 -3.41 -7.88 3.33
N TRP A 125 -2.65 -6.90 3.82
CA TRP A 125 -3.09 -5.52 3.94
C TRP A 125 -3.60 -4.99 2.60
N GLY A 126 -2.82 -5.17 1.54
CA GLY A 126 -3.18 -4.72 0.20
C GLY A 126 -4.48 -5.32 -0.34
N VAL A 127 -4.67 -6.62 -0.11
CA VAL A 127 -5.91 -7.32 -0.44
C VAL A 127 -7.08 -6.72 0.34
N PHE A 128 -7.02 -6.68 1.68
CA PHE A 128 -8.14 -6.20 2.50
C PHE A 128 -8.52 -4.75 2.22
N ASN A 129 -7.54 -3.87 2.02
CA ASN A 129 -7.79 -2.46 1.71
C ASN A 129 -8.52 -2.32 0.36
N THR A 130 -8.25 -3.21 -0.60
CA THR A 130 -8.95 -3.25 -1.89
C THR A 130 -10.38 -3.75 -1.73
N TRP A 131 -10.61 -4.80 -0.94
CA TRP A 131 -11.95 -5.36 -0.69
C TRP A 131 -12.87 -4.37 0.04
N GLU A 132 -12.35 -3.69 1.06
CA GLU A 132 -13.09 -2.65 1.79
C GLU A 132 -13.63 -1.58 0.83
N LEU A 133 -12.81 -1.16 -0.13
CA LEU A 133 -13.15 -0.20 -1.17
C LEU A 133 -14.32 -0.66 -2.04
N ILE A 134 -14.25 -1.91 -2.51
CA ILE A 134 -15.30 -2.51 -3.35
C ILE A 134 -16.63 -2.55 -2.60
N PHE A 135 -16.62 -3.04 -1.36
CA PHE A 135 -17.85 -3.15 -0.57
C PHE A 135 -18.44 -1.79 -0.20
N ARG A 136 -17.61 -0.78 0.08
CA ARG A 136 -18.09 0.59 0.33
C ARG A 136 -18.80 1.18 -0.90
N ILE A 137 -18.25 0.99 -2.10
CA ILE A 137 -18.87 1.50 -3.35
C ILE A 137 -20.18 0.76 -3.67
N GLN A 138 -20.23 -0.56 -3.46
CA GLN A 138 -21.44 -1.35 -3.68
C GLN A 138 -22.59 -0.97 -2.73
N GLY A 139 -22.28 -0.50 -1.52
CA GLY A 139 -23.29 -0.02 -0.57
C GLY A 139 -23.98 1.28 -1.00
N VAL A 140 -23.26 2.15 -1.71
CA VAL A 140 -23.82 3.43 -2.22
C VAL A 140 -24.80 3.18 -3.37
N GLY A 141 -24.49 2.27 -4.29
CA GLY A 141 -25.39 1.94 -5.41
C GLY A 141 -26.74 1.41 -4.97
N ARG A 142 -26.81 0.65 -3.87
CA ARG A 142 -28.07 0.12 -3.32
C ARG A 142 -28.93 1.12 -2.55
N ALA A 143 -28.37 2.26 -2.13
CA ALA A 143 -29.11 3.30 -1.44
C ALA A 143 -29.70 4.35 -2.39
N ALA A 144 -29.30 4.31 -3.66
CA ALA A 144 -29.76 5.20 -4.72
C ALA A 144 -30.87 4.59 -5.61
N ASP A 145 -31.14 3.29 -5.44
CA ASP A 145 -32.28 2.55 -6.02
C ASP A 145 -33.44 2.49 -5.01
#